data_AF-A0A520CFK4-F1
#
_entry.id   AF-A0A520CFK4-F1
#
_cell.length_a   1.000
_cell.length_b   1.000
_cell.length_c   1.000
_cell.angle_alpha   90.00
_cell.angle_beta   90.00
_cell.angle_gamma   90.00
#
_symmetry.space_group_name_H-M   'P 1'
#
loop_
_entity.id
_entity.type
_entity.pdbx_description
1 polymer ?
#
loop_
_entity_poly.entity_id
_entity_poly.type
_entity_poly.pdbx_seq_one_letter_code
_entity_poly.pdbx_strand_id
1 'polypeptide(L)'
;MKTSNKILIAFAAALILIPVLGMVIVSATQYKTGTYTVDRFQAPDQSDKTFVAKSAGKTAIKINEPFTQVDIEDAKGASIELHLNTDKSFGAKIPDNLKETFDFKVTNGVLKISIKEGAVIDEYRNRAIIMLYAPNLLSLKGNKVNNLHLVTLIDEFNIDLKDCTYFSLSRGEITSTTVVNGDTTDHQAFDQTAIKNLKLNLDHTEFNLADLNINSLDITASNNSVVNINEEGSEDRKALNTSQLNKLKAIFQIRQS
;
A
#
# COMPACT_ATOMS: atom_id res chain seq x y z
N MET A 1 7.19 -67.78 18.61
CA MET A 1 7.00 -66.81 17.50
C MET A 1 8.20 -65.89 17.47
N LYS A 2 8.96 -65.99 16.39
CA LYS A 2 10.38 -65.71 16.30
C LYS A 2 10.63 -64.21 16.12
N THR A 3 11.72 -63.72 16.70
CA THR A 3 12.21 -62.33 16.78
C THR A 3 12.10 -61.52 15.47
N SER A 4 12.09 -62.20 14.32
CA SER A 4 11.92 -61.64 12.98
C SER A 4 10.67 -60.75 12.80
N ASN A 5 9.50 -61.14 13.33
CA ASN A 5 8.28 -60.34 13.15
C ASN A 5 8.32 -59.03 13.96
N LYS A 6 9.04 -59.02 15.10
CA LYS A 6 9.20 -57.82 15.92
C LYS A 6 10.19 -56.84 15.29
N ILE A 7 11.24 -57.34 14.66
CA ILE A 7 12.22 -56.54 13.92
C ILE A 7 11.56 -55.91 12.69
N LEU A 8 10.72 -56.66 11.96
CA LEU A 8 10.01 -56.14 10.79
C LEU A 8 9.02 -55.01 11.14
N ILE A 9 8.28 -55.18 12.24
CA ILE A 9 7.36 -54.14 12.74
C ILE A 9 8.13 -52.90 13.22
N ALA A 10 9.25 -53.10 13.93
CA ALA A 10 10.11 -51.99 14.35
C ALA A 10 10.72 -51.23 13.15
N PHE A 11 11.10 -51.95 12.10
CA PHE A 11 11.66 -51.35 10.89
C PHE A 11 10.60 -50.56 10.10
N ALA A 12 9.39 -51.09 9.99
CA ALA A 12 8.26 -50.39 9.38
C ALA A 12 7.86 -49.13 10.18
N ALA A 13 7.86 -49.21 11.51
CA ALA A 13 7.60 -48.06 12.37
C ALA A 13 8.68 -46.98 12.22
N ALA A 14 9.96 -47.37 12.14
CA ALA A 14 11.07 -46.44 11.91
C ALA A 14 10.99 -45.74 10.53
N LEU A 15 10.61 -46.48 9.47
CA LEU A 15 10.42 -45.92 8.13
C LEU A 15 9.31 -44.87 8.04
N ILE A 16 8.31 -44.94 8.93
CA ILE A 16 7.23 -43.94 9.01
C ILE A 16 7.61 -42.81 9.97
N LEU A 17 8.14 -43.13 11.14
CA LEU A 17 8.43 -42.14 12.19
C LEU A 17 9.60 -41.22 11.83
N ILE A 18 10.64 -41.71 11.17
CA ILE A 18 11.82 -40.90 10.84
C ILE A 18 11.47 -39.77 9.85
N PRO A 19 10.76 -40.02 8.73
CA PRO A 19 10.32 -38.93 7.84
C PRO A 19 9.37 -37.94 8.52
N VAL A 20 8.44 -38.41 9.34
CA VAL A 20 7.48 -37.54 10.05
C VAL A 20 8.20 -36.64 11.06
N LEU A 21 9.11 -37.20 11.87
CA LEU A 21 9.93 -36.40 12.79
C LEU A 21 10.86 -35.45 12.04
N GLY A 22 11.41 -35.87 10.90
CA GLY A 22 12.19 -35.02 10.00
C GLY A 22 11.38 -33.82 9.50
N MET A 23 10.15 -34.04 9.03
CA MET A 23 9.25 -32.94 8.61
C MET A 23 8.88 -32.03 9.79
N VAL A 24 8.62 -32.59 10.97
CA VAL A 24 8.32 -31.79 12.18
C VAL A 24 9.51 -30.95 12.61
N ILE A 25 10.73 -31.49 12.57
CA ILE A 25 11.95 -30.75 12.93
C ILE A 25 12.25 -29.69 11.86
N VAL A 26 12.20 -30.04 10.57
CA VAL A 26 12.39 -29.08 9.48
C VAL A 26 11.33 -27.99 9.54
N SER A 27 10.07 -28.31 9.81
CA SER A 27 9.02 -27.30 10.06
C SER A 27 9.31 -26.48 11.32
N ALA A 28 9.60 -27.10 12.46
CA ALA A 28 9.88 -26.36 13.69
C ALA A 28 11.13 -25.48 13.61
N THR A 29 12.12 -25.84 12.77
CA THR A 29 13.39 -25.11 12.62
C THR A 29 13.34 -24.12 11.45
N GLN A 30 12.91 -24.52 10.26
CA GLN A 30 12.84 -23.67 9.06
C GLN A 30 11.59 -22.77 9.05
N TYR A 31 10.46 -23.24 9.57
CA TYR A 31 9.23 -22.42 9.62
C TYR A 31 9.26 -21.40 10.76
N LYS A 32 10.06 -21.63 11.83
CA LYS A 32 10.33 -20.61 12.87
C LYS A 32 11.48 -19.66 12.53
N THR A 33 12.41 -20.05 11.65
CA THR A 33 13.49 -19.18 11.15
C THR A 33 13.16 -18.52 9.82
N GLY A 34 11.90 -18.54 9.43
CA GLY A 34 11.38 -17.39 8.69
C GLY A 34 11.47 -16.19 9.62
N THR A 35 12.49 -15.35 9.43
CA THR A 35 12.40 -13.91 9.69
C THR A 35 11.29 -13.32 8.83
N TYR A 36 10.06 -13.77 9.07
CA TYR A 36 8.87 -13.00 8.77
C TYR A 36 8.87 -11.93 9.83
N THR A 37 9.47 -10.79 9.47
CA THR A 37 9.12 -9.51 10.06
C THR A 37 7.60 -9.49 10.16
N VAL A 38 7.16 -9.67 11.40
CA VAL A 38 5.77 -9.64 11.81
C VAL A 38 5.24 -8.27 11.36
N ASP A 39 4.13 -8.26 10.62
CA ASP A 39 3.45 -7.11 9.96
C ASP A 39 3.50 -7.06 8.41
N ARG A 40 3.69 -8.19 7.74
CA ARG A 40 3.47 -8.30 6.29
C ARG A 40 1.97 -8.33 5.98
N PHE A 41 1.43 -7.19 5.54
CA PHE A 41 0.00 -7.00 5.20
C PHE A 41 -0.95 -7.42 6.33
N GLN A 42 -0.92 -6.74 7.47
CA GLN A 42 -2.12 -6.73 8.30
C GLN A 42 -3.15 -5.83 7.61
N ALA A 43 -4.31 -6.38 7.25
CA ALA A 43 -5.43 -5.56 6.81
C ALA A 43 -5.64 -4.43 7.83
N PRO A 44 -5.96 -3.20 7.40
CA PRO A 44 -6.20 -2.10 8.32
C PRO A 44 -7.19 -2.54 9.39
N ASP A 45 -6.78 -2.45 10.66
CA ASP A 45 -7.67 -2.75 11.78
C ASP A 45 -8.78 -1.70 11.77
N GLN A 46 -10.00 -2.04 12.17
CA GLN A 46 -11.04 -1.02 12.38
C GLN A 46 -10.56 0.08 13.35
N SER A 47 -9.63 -0.24 14.26
CA SER A 47 -8.97 0.72 15.15
C SER A 47 -8.07 1.74 14.42
N ASP A 48 -7.72 1.50 13.16
CA ASP A 48 -6.92 2.40 12.34
C ASP A 48 -7.75 3.54 11.69
N LYS A 49 -9.08 3.47 11.75
CA LYS A 49 -9.97 4.50 11.15
C LYS A 49 -9.90 5.87 11.84
N THR A 50 -9.50 5.91 13.12
CA THR A 50 -9.39 7.18 13.88
C THR A 50 -8.04 7.28 14.58
N PHE A 51 -7.58 8.51 14.83
CA PHE A 51 -6.30 8.72 15.50
C PHE A 51 -6.33 8.26 16.97
N VAL A 52 -7.44 8.50 17.66
CA VAL A 52 -7.59 8.25 19.11
C VAL A 52 -7.74 6.77 19.46
N ALA A 53 -8.21 5.95 18.52
CA ALA A 53 -8.33 4.51 18.75
C ALA A 53 -6.94 3.87 18.85
N LYS A 54 -6.78 2.90 19.74
CA LYS A 54 -5.50 2.20 19.92
C LYS A 54 -5.31 1.17 18.81
N SER A 55 -4.24 1.32 18.04
CA SER A 55 -3.83 0.38 16.99
C SER A 55 -2.75 -0.56 17.52
N ALA A 56 -2.90 -1.87 17.29
CA ALA A 56 -1.86 -2.84 17.66
C ALA A 56 -0.63 -2.69 16.75
N GLY A 57 0.57 -2.78 17.33
CA GLY A 57 1.85 -2.72 16.61
C GLY A 57 2.21 -1.36 16.01
N LYS A 58 1.45 -0.30 16.35
CA LYS A 58 1.65 1.05 15.83
C LYS A 58 1.85 2.07 16.95
N THR A 59 2.78 2.98 16.74
CA THR A 59 3.02 4.14 17.57
C THR A 59 2.20 5.32 17.03
N ALA A 60 1.39 5.93 17.88
CA ALA A 60 0.68 7.17 17.56
C ALA A 60 1.57 8.38 17.87
N ILE A 61 1.81 9.21 16.86
CA ILE A 61 2.58 10.44 16.94
C ILE A 61 1.59 11.60 16.81
N LYS A 62 1.40 12.34 17.91
CA LYS A 62 0.53 13.51 17.92
C LYS A 62 1.19 14.66 17.18
N ILE A 63 0.47 15.24 16.22
CA ILE A 63 0.89 16.45 15.50
C ILE A 63 0.05 17.60 16.04
N ASN A 64 0.67 18.54 16.75
CA ASN A 64 -0.09 19.60 17.44
C ASN A 64 -0.50 20.75 16.52
N GLU A 65 0.12 20.87 15.35
CA GLU A 65 -0.13 21.93 14.38
C GLU A 65 -1.09 21.44 13.29
N PRO A 66 -2.05 22.27 12.86
CA PRO A 66 -2.98 21.91 11.80
C PRO A 66 -2.27 21.85 10.45
N PHE A 67 -2.64 20.89 9.61
CA PHE A 67 -2.17 20.77 8.24
C PHE A 67 -3.30 20.33 7.32
N THR A 68 -3.19 20.71 6.04
CA THR A 68 -4.11 20.28 4.97
C THR A 68 -3.36 19.71 3.76
N GLN A 69 -2.03 19.74 3.81
CA GLN A 69 -1.15 19.29 2.74
C GLN A 69 -0.09 18.38 3.33
N VAL A 70 0.38 17.42 2.55
CA VAL A 70 1.43 16.47 2.93
C VAL A 70 2.55 16.56 1.91
N ASP A 71 3.80 16.54 2.37
CA ASP A 71 5.00 16.59 1.53
C ASP A 71 6.04 15.58 2.04
N ILE A 72 6.31 14.55 1.23
CA ILE A 72 7.37 13.57 1.43
C ILE A 72 8.63 14.11 0.73
N GLU A 73 9.50 14.78 1.50
CA GLU A 73 10.52 15.70 0.96
C GLU A 73 11.62 15.02 0.13
N ASP A 74 12.23 13.98 0.69
CA ASP A 74 13.14 13.06 -0.01
C ASP A 74 12.90 11.68 0.60
N ALA A 75 12.18 10.84 -0.15
CA ALA A 75 11.85 9.50 0.31
C ALA A 75 13.02 8.52 0.17
N LYS A 76 14.18 8.93 -0.38
CA LYS A 76 15.39 8.10 -0.47
C LYS A 76 15.16 6.72 -1.09
N GLY A 77 14.25 6.62 -2.07
CA GLY A 77 13.86 5.36 -2.69
C GLY A 77 13.01 4.45 -1.81
N ALA A 78 12.35 4.98 -0.77
CA ALA A 78 11.44 4.21 0.06
C ALA A 78 10.16 3.83 -0.71
N SER A 79 9.67 2.64 -0.43
CA SER A 79 8.33 2.16 -0.72
C SER A 79 7.42 2.50 0.46
N ILE A 80 6.34 3.22 0.19
CA ILE A 80 5.42 3.77 1.19
C ILE A 80 3.99 3.40 0.81
N GLU A 81 3.23 2.93 1.80
CA GLU A 81 1.78 2.94 1.75
C GLU A 81 1.26 4.04 2.65
N LEU A 82 0.55 5.01 2.08
CA LEU A 82 0.05 6.17 2.79
C LEU A 82 -1.46 6.09 2.91
N HIS A 83 -1.97 6.02 4.12
CA HIS A 83 -3.41 6.12 4.41
C HIS A 83 -3.73 7.54 4.81
N LEU A 84 -4.66 8.18 4.10
CA LEU A 84 -5.15 9.50 4.44
C LEU A 84 -6.56 9.39 5.01
N ASN A 85 -6.68 9.56 6.32
CA ASN A 85 -7.91 9.41 7.07
C ASN A 85 -8.46 10.78 7.50
N THR A 86 -9.75 11.00 7.22
CA THR A 86 -10.48 12.17 7.72
C THR A 86 -10.81 11.99 9.20
N ASP A 87 -10.19 12.79 10.07
CA ASP A 87 -10.40 12.75 11.53
C ASP A 87 -10.36 14.18 12.10
N LYS A 88 -11.03 14.43 13.22
CA LYS A 88 -10.96 15.74 13.90
C LYS A 88 -9.58 16.03 14.50
N SER A 89 -8.76 14.99 14.67
CA SER A 89 -7.43 15.02 15.26
C SER A 89 -6.36 15.16 14.18
N PHE A 90 -5.25 15.78 14.56
CA PHE A 90 -4.03 15.83 13.75
C PHE A 90 -3.01 14.84 14.29
N GLY A 91 -2.52 13.94 13.45
CA GLY A 91 -1.55 12.95 13.90
C GLY A 91 -1.14 11.96 12.82
N ALA A 92 -0.15 11.15 13.18
CA ALA A 92 0.29 10.02 12.38
C ALA A 92 0.28 8.74 13.23
N LYS A 93 0.01 7.59 12.61
CA LYS A 93 0.33 6.28 13.17
C LYS A 93 1.27 5.57 12.21
N ILE A 94 2.32 4.98 12.78
CA ILE A 94 3.31 4.20 12.05
C ILE A 94 3.68 2.94 12.83
N PRO A 95 4.15 1.87 12.16
CA PRO A 95 4.65 0.68 12.83
C PRO A 95 5.69 1.00 13.92
N ASP A 96 5.61 0.30 15.04
CA ASP A 96 6.47 0.55 16.22
C ASP A 96 7.97 0.45 15.89
N ASN A 97 8.34 -0.45 14.96
CA ASN A 97 9.70 -0.63 14.48
C ASN A 97 10.21 0.50 13.58
N LEU A 98 9.34 1.38 13.08
CA LEU A 98 9.66 2.51 12.20
C LEU A 98 9.55 3.87 12.90
N LYS A 99 9.21 3.90 14.20
CA LYS A 99 8.99 5.16 14.94
C LYS A 99 10.20 6.10 14.95
N GLU A 100 11.40 5.52 14.90
CA GLU A 100 12.66 6.27 14.86
C GLU A 100 13.14 6.52 13.43
N THR A 101 12.41 6.07 12.40
CA THR A 101 12.81 6.17 10.99
C THR A 101 12.21 7.41 10.32
N PHE A 102 11.03 7.85 10.77
CA PHE A 102 10.29 8.96 10.19
C PHE A 102 10.20 10.13 11.16
N ASP A 103 10.41 11.33 10.64
CA ASP A 103 10.17 12.59 11.34
C ASP A 103 9.00 13.33 10.70
N PHE A 104 8.13 13.89 11.54
CA PHE A 104 6.92 14.61 11.14
C PHE A 104 6.99 16.05 11.64
N LYS A 105 6.97 17.01 10.73
CA LYS A 105 7.02 18.44 11.08
C LYS A 105 6.04 19.23 10.24
N VAL A 106 5.26 20.11 10.87
CA VAL A 106 4.39 21.03 10.13
C VAL A 106 5.15 22.33 9.86
N THR A 107 4.97 22.88 8.67
CA THR A 107 5.46 24.21 8.31
C THR A 107 4.46 24.84 7.35
N ASN A 108 3.89 25.99 7.72
CA ASN A 108 2.90 26.73 6.93
C ASN A 108 1.69 25.87 6.49
N GLY A 109 1.19 25.00 7.36
CA GLY A 109 0.04 24.13 7.07
C GLY A 109 0.35 22.91 6.19
N VAL A 110 1.64 22.66 5.91
CA VAL A 110 2.13 21.47 5.20
C VAL A 110 2.82 20.54 6.19
N LEU A 111 2.37 19.30 6.28
CA LEU A 111 3.06 18.23 7.00
C LEU A 111 4.23 17.71 6.16
N LYS A 112 5.44 17.99 6.61
CA LYS A 112 6.70 17.44 6.10
C LYS A 112 6.95 16.07 6.72
N ILE A 113 7.18 15.09 5.86
CA ILE A 113 7.59 13.73 6.24
C ILE A 113 9.01 13.54 5.74
N SER A 114 9.94 13.37 6.68
CA SER A 114 11.35 13.15 6.38
C SER A 114 11.76 11.75 6.82
N ILE A 115 12.64 11.11 6.04
CA ILE A 115 13.17 9.77 6.35
C ILE A 115 14.62 9.90 6.82
N LYS A 116 14.96 9.29 7.95
CA LYS A 116 16.33 9.34 8.50
C LYS A 116 17.35 8.72 7.55
N GLU A 117 18.59 9.21 7.63
CA GLU A 117 19.69 8.74 6.80
C GLU A 117 20.01 7.27 7.07
N GLY A 118 20.30 6.50 6.01
CA GLY A 118 20.62 5.07 6.09
C GLY A 118 19.43 4.13 6.30
N ALA A 119 18.19 4.64 6.35
CA ALA A 119 17.00 3.80 6.35
C ALA A 119 16.82 3.09 5.00
N VAL A 120 16.55 1.79 5.01
CA VAL A 120 16.30 0.98 3.81
C VAL A 120 14.86 0.45 3.87
N ILE A 121 14.02 0.93 2.96
CA ILE A 121 12.59 0.61 2.85
C ILE A 121 12.22 0.45 1.36
N ASP A 122 13.12 -0.08 0.55
CA ASP A 122 13.01 -0.07 -0.91
C ASP A 122 12.04 -1.13 -1.47
N GLU A 123 11.80 -2.23 -0.77
CA GLU A 123 10.93 -3.31 -1.23
C GLU A 123 9.43 -3.04 -0.99
N TYR A 124 8.60 -3.22 -2.03
CA TYR A 124 7.13 -3.06 -1.93
C TYR A 124 6.49 -3.97 -0.87
N ARG A 125 7.01 -5.21 -0.68
CA ARG A 125 6.51 -6.16 0.32
C ARG A 125 6.83 -5.74 1.76
N ASN A 126 7.82 -4.88 1.93
CA ASN A 126 8.28 -4.34 3.21
C ASN A 126 8.08 -2.81 3.27
N ARG A 127 7.10 -2.29 2.51
CA ARG A 127 6.81 -0.86 2.45
C ARG A 127 6.41 -0.31 3.83
N ALA A 128 6.75 0.94 4.09
CA ALA A 128 6.33 1.63 5.30
C ALA A 128 4.85 2.00 5.20
N ILE A 129 4.03 1.48 6.12
CA ILE A 129 2.62 1.84 6.23
C ILE A 129 2.51 3.06 7.14
N ILE A 130 2.11 4.20 6.59
CA ILE A 130 1.95 5.46 7.31
C ILE A 130 0.48 5.85 7.26
N MET A 131 -0.13 6.08 8.42
CA MET A 131 -1.51 6.54 8.52
C MET A 131 -1.54 7.97 9.01
N LEU A 132 -2.08 8.88 8.23
CA LEU A 132 -2.22 10.29 8.57
C LEU A 132 -3.67 10.63 8.86
N TYR A 133 -3.85 11.52 9.83
CA TYR A 133 -5.15 11.96 10.31
C TYR A 133 -5.19 13.48 10.28
N ALA A 134 -6.19 14.03 9.59
CA ALA A 134 -6.52 15.45 9.61
C ALA A 134 -7.97 15.68 9.15
N PRO A 135 -8.62 16.81 9.49
CA PRO A 135 -10.02 17.05 9.13
C PRO A 135 -10.24 17.27 7.64
N ASN A 136 -9.23 17.79 6.95
CA ASN A 136 -9.28 18.07 5.52
C ASN A 136 -7.89 17.97 4.92
N LEU A 137 -7.72 17.10 3.94
CA LEU A 137 -6.46 16.88 3.24
C LEU A 137 -6.71 17.15 1.75
N LEU A 138 -5.91 18.04 1.18
CA LEU A 138 -6.15 18.62 -0.14
C LEU A 138 -5.06 18.27 -1.15
N SER A 139 -3.84 17.98 -0.66
CA SER A 139 -2.75 17.63 -1.55
C SER A 139 -1.68 16.76 -0.92
N LEU A 140 -1.03 15.97 -1.79
CA LEU A 140 0.16 15.19 -1.50
C LEU A 140 1.26 15.58 -2.49
N LYS A 141 2.45 15.85 -1.96
CA LYS A 141 3.68 15.95 -2.72
C LYS A 141 4.64 14.82 -2.32
N GLY A 142 5.34 14.25 -3.28
CA GLY A 142 6.36 13.23 -3.03
C GLY A 142 7.53 13.33 -3.99
N ASN A 143 8.73 13.07 -3.48
CA ASN A 143 9.96 13.15 -4.25
C ASN A 143 10.88 11.95 -3.96
N LYS A 144 11.43 11.34 -5.01
CA LYS A 144 12.31 10.15 -4.95
C LYS A 144 11.71 8.97 -4.19
N VAL A 145 10.43 8.70 -4.42
CA VAL A 145 9.71 7.57 -3.80
C VAL A 145 9.86 6.36 -4.71
N ASN A 146 10.23 5.18 -4.21
CA ASN A 146 10.26 4.01 -5.11
C ASN A 146 8.83 3.59 -5.47
N ASN A 147 8.07 3.12 -4.49
CA ASN A 147 6.66 2.77 -4.69
C ASN A 147 5.79 3.59 -3.75
N LEU A 148 4.76 4.25 -4.26
CA LEU A 148 3.75 4.92 -3.47
C LEU A 148 2.39 4.26 -3.69
N HIS A 149 1.85 3.65 -2.64
CA HIS A 149 0.46 3.21 -2.62
C HIS A 149 -0.35 4.17 -1.76
N LEU A 150 -1.26 4.93 -2.36
CA LEU A 150 -2.10 5.89 -1.63
C LEU A 150 -3.48 5.28 -1.39
N VAL A 151 -3.88 5.28 -0.13
CA VAL A 151 -5.15 4.75 0.37
C VAL A 151 -5.98 5.89 0.92
N THR A 152 -7.12 6.20 0.30
CA THR A 152 -7.95 7.33 0.77
C THR A 152 -9.41 7.27 0.33
N LEU A 153 -10.26 7.93 1.14
CA LEU A 153 -11.68 8.21 0.87
C LEU A 153 -11.94 9.68 0.52
N ILE A 154 -10.90 10.48 0.29
CA ILE A 154 -11.03 11.91 -0.04
C ILE A 154 -11.58 12.06 -1.46
N ASP A 155 -12.62 12.88 -1.63
CA ASP A 155 -13.27 13.06 -2.93
C ASP A 155 -12.47 13.93 -3.90
N GLU A 156 -11.72 14.92 -3.40
CA GLU A 156 -10.96 15.88 -4.21
C GLU A 156 -9.51 15.93 -3.75
N PHE A 157 -8.58 15.60 -4.64
CA PHE A 157 -7.18 15.49 -4.24
C PHE A 157 -6.19 15.87 -5.34
N ASN A 158 -5.17 16.64 -4.96
CA ASN A 158 -4.08 17.03 -5.84
C ASN A 158 -2.80 16.27 -5.48
N ILE A 159 -2.15 15.67 -6.46
CA ILE A 159 -0.95 14.86 -6.25
C ILE A 159 0.16 15.38 -7.16
N ASP A 160 1.32 15.66 -6.58
CA ASP A 160 2.54 16.10 -7.27
C ASP A 160 3.68 15.14 -6.93
N LEU A 161 4.04 14.27 -7.88
CA LEU A 161 5.08 13.25 -7.70
C LEU A 161 6.23 13.50 -8.64
N LYS A 162 7.44 13.44 -8.08
CA LYS A 162 8.69 13.52 -8.80
C LYS A 162 9.58 12.32 -8.50
N ASP A 163 10.15 11.73 -9.55
CA ASP A 163 11.04 10.58 -9.46
C ASP A 163 10.38 9.44 -8.64
N CYS A 164 9.15 9.07 -9.03
CA CYS A 164 8.41 8.01 -8.36
C CYS A 164 8.32 6.76 -9.25
N THR A 165 9.03 5.68 -8.92
CA THR A 165 9.08 4.50 -9.82
C THR A 165 7.68 3.96 -10.12
N TYR A 166 6.82 3.88 -9.11
CA TYR A 166 5.46 3.38 -9.25
C TYR A 166 4.48 4.04 -8.28
N PHE A 167 3.34 4.49 -8.79
CA PHE A 167 2.26 5.09 -8.03
C PHE A 167 0.92 4.39 -8.31
N SER A 168 0.19 4.05 -7.24
CA SER A 168 -1.17 3.52 -7.33
C SER A 168 -2.09 4.06 -6.24
N LEU A 169 -3.40 3.93 -6.49
CA LEU A 169 -4.49 4.43 -5.66
C LEU A 169 -5.40 3.29 -5.22
N SER A 170 -5.93 3.36 -4.00
CA SER A 170 -7.04 2.51 -3.55
C SER A 170 -7.98 3.23 -2.57
N ARG A 171 -9.21 2.73 -2.48
CA ARG A 171 -10.32 3.26 -1.69
C ARG A 171 -10.21 2.94 -0.20
N GLY A 172 -9.29 2.06 0.21
CA GLY A 172 -9.01 1.76 1.62
C GLY A 172 -9.93 0.79 2.33
N GLU A 173 -10.98 0.30 1.68
CA GLU A 173 -11.67 -0.90 2.14
C GLU A 173 -11.19 -2.07 1.29
N ILE A 174 -10.38 -2.96 1.90
CA ILE A 174 -10.09 -4.27 1.30
C ILE A 174 -11.42 -5.01 1.30
N THR A 175 -12.08 -5.08 0.15
CA THR A 175 -13.16 -6.04 -0.07
C THR A 175 -12.53 -7.43 0.12
N SER A 176 -13.02 -8.19 1.10
CA SER A 176 -12.48 -9.50 1.42
C SER A 176 -12.93 -10.53 0.39
N THR A 177 -12.00 -11.28 -0.20
CA THR A 177 -12.32 -12.53 -0.92
C THR A 177 -13.10 -13.47 0.01
N THR A 178 -14.39 -13.64 -0.25
CA THR A 178 -15.19 -14.67 0.42
C THR A 178 -15.02 -15.95 -0.38
N VAL A 179 -14.28 -16.92 0.15
CA VAL A 179 -14.22 -18.26 -0.46
C VAL A 179 -15.52 -18.97 -0.15
N VAL A 180 -16.44 -19.02 -1.10
CA VAL A 180 -17.64 -19.84 -1.02
C VAL A 180 -17.38 -21.13 -1.79
N ASN A 181 -17.38 -22.27 -1.10
CA ASN A 181 -17.27 -23.61 -1.70
C ASN A 181 -16.00 -23.88 -2.55
N GLY A 182 -14.85 -23.27 -2.18
CA GLY A 182 -13.59 -23.51 -2.89
C GLY A 182 -13.49 -22.83 -4.26
N ASP A 183 -14.48 -22.01 -4.60
CA ASP A 183 -14.43 -21.11 -5.74
C ASP A 183 -13.78 -19.78 -5.31
N THR A 184 -12.77 -19.37 -6.06
CA THR A 184 -12.03 -18.10 -5.85
C THR A 184 -12.44 -17.03 -6.86
N THR A 185 -13.46 -17.28 -7.68
CA THR A 185 -13.88 -16.42 -8.79
C THR A 185 -14.93 -15.37 -8.41
N ASP A 186 -15.16 -15.09 -7.12
CA ASP A 186 -15.87 -13.87 -6.75
C ASP A 186 -14.93 -12.69 -6.99
N HIS A 187 -14.97 -12.15 -8.22
CA HIS A 187 -14.11 -11.08 -8.71
C HIS A 187 -14.46 -9.81 -7.95
N GLN A 188 -13.81 -9.60 -6.82
CA GLN A 188 -13.86 -8.32 -6.15
C GLN A 188 -12.86 -7.39 -6.83
N ALA A 189 -13.35 -6.23 -7.25
CA ALA A 189 -12.55 -5.21 -7.90
C ALA A 189 -11.44 -4.75 -6.93
N PHE A 190 -10.20 -5.14 -7.23
CA PHE A 190 -9.03 -4.64 -6.55
C PHE A 190 -8.74 -3.21 -7.05
N ASP A 191 -8.28 -2.33 -6.16
CA ASP A 191 -7.81 -0.98 -6.49
C ASP A 191 -8.87 0.01 -7.03
N GLN A 192 -10.13 -0.11 -6.58
CA GLN A 192 -11.10 0.96 -6.77
C GLN A 192 -10.65 2.22 -6.02
N THR A 193 -10.79 3.41 -6.60
CA THR A 193 -10.50 4.69 -5.92
C THR A 193 -11.80 5.38 -5.51
N ALA A 194 -11.82 6.02 -4.35
CA ALA A 194 -12.95 6.87 -3.95
C ALA A 194 -12.85 8.30 -4.52
N ILE A 195 -11.67 8.71 -5.01
CA ILE A 195 -11.43 10.09 -5.46
C ILE A 195 -12.28 10.40 -6.69
N LYS A 196 -13.15 11.40 -6.60
CA LYS A 196 -14.02 11.86 -7.69
C LYS A 196 -13.36 12.91 -8.56
N ASN A 197 -12.53 13.78 -7.98
CA ASN A 197 -11.80 14.82 -8.71
C ASN A 197 -10.31 14.67 -8.40
N LEU A 198 -9.56 14.12 -9.37
CA LEU A 198 -8.14 13.82 -9.21
C LEU A 198 -7.30 14.69 -10.16
N LYS A 199 -6.34 15.40 -9.59
CA LYS A 199 -5.32 16.12 -10.35
C LYS A 199 -3.94 15.53 -10.06
N LEU A 200 -3.24 15.12 -11.11
CA LEU A 200 -1.92 14.52 -11.05
C LEU A 200 -0.90 15.37 -11.82
N ASN A 201 0.22 15.68 -11.16
CA ASN A 201 1.44 16.15 -11.80
C ASN A 201 2.53 15.10 -11.59
N LEU A 202 2.97 14.47 -12.67
CA LEU A 202 3.82 13.28 -12.65
C LEU A 202 5.12 13.54 -13.42
N ASP A 203 6.22 13.65 -12.70
CA ASP A 203 7.54 13.85 -13.26
C ASP A 203 8.39 12.59 -13.08
N HIS A 204 8.77 11.93 -14.17
CA HIS A 204 9.48 10.63 -14.15
C HIS A 204 8.78 9.62 -13.21
N THR A 205 7.50 9.36 -13.49
CA THR A 205 6.63 8.53 -12.65
C THR A 205 5.76 7.58 -13.45
N GLU A 206 5.66 6.31 -13.02
CA GLU A 206 4.66 5.37 -13.52
C GLU A 206 3.39 5.43 -12.66
N PHE A 207 2.23 5.60 -13.29
CA PHE A 207 0.95 5.64 -12.62
C PHE A 207 -0.02 4.64 -13.25
N ASN A 208 -0.64 3.80 -12.41
CA ASN A 208 -1.66 2.85 -12.81
C ASN A 208 -3.00 3.18 -12.14
N LEU A 209 -4.03 3.33 -12.96
CA LEU A 209 -5.41 3.46 -12.53
C LEU A 209 -6.22 2.28 -13.06
N ALA A 210 -6.87 1.53 -12.17
CA ALA A 210 -7.72 0.40 -12.54
C ALA A 210 -9.23 0.72 -12.55
N ASP A 211 -9.63 1.84 -11.97
CA ASP A 211 -11.04 2.22 -11.78
C ASP A 211 -11.32 3.60 -12.40
N LEU A 212 -12.36 3.67 -13.23
CA LEU A 212 -12.81 4.87 -13.93
C LEU A 212 -13.96 5.60 -13.23
N ASN A 213 -14.31 5.25 -11.99
CA ASN A 213 -15.33 5.94 -11.20
C ASN A 213 -14.88 7.32 -10.67
N ILE A 214 -14.26 8.11 -11.56
CA ILE A 214 -13.75 9.47 -11.38
C ILE A 214 -14.61 10.42 -12.21
N ASN A 215 -15.07 11.52 -11.62
CA ASN A 215 -15.82 12.58 -12.32
C ASN A 215 -14.90 13.47 -13.16
N SER A 216 -13.72 13.82 -12.63
CA SER A 216 -12.72 14.64 -13.31
C SER A 216 -11.32 14.11 -13.05
N LEU A 217 -10.56 13.90 -14.13
CA LEU A 217 -9.17 13.45 -14.11
C LEU A 217 -8.32 14.42 -14.93
N ASP A 218 -7.41 15.14 -14.27
CA ASP A 218 -6.43 16.04 -14.88
C ASP A 218 -5.02 15.49 -14.66
N ILE A 219 -4.31 15.13 -15.73
CA ILE A 219 -2.96 14.53 -15.64
C ILE A 219 -1.98 15.36 -16.47
N THR A 220 -0.94 15.84 -15.80
CA THR A 220 0.27 16.37 -16.44
C THR A 220 1.41 15.38 -16.22
N ALA A 221 2.08 14.96 -17.29
CA ALA A 221 3.15 13.97 -17.25
C ALA A 221 4.40 14.44 -18.01
N SER A 222 5.57 14.39 -17.37
CA SER A 222 6.87 14.83 -17.91
C SER A 222 7.97 13.78 -17.72
N ASN A 223 9.13 13.99 -18.37
CA ASN A 223 10.36 13.20 -18.18
C ASN A 223 10.16 11.67 -18.16
N ASN A 224 9.53 11.14 -19.23
CA ASN A 224 9.28 9.71 -19.41
C ASN A 224 8.30 9.06 -18.41
N SER A 225 7.44 9.85 -17.76
CA SER A 225 6.29 9.31 -17.03
C SER A 225 5.41 8.41 -17.90
N VAL A 226 4.84 7.37 -17.30
CA VAL A 226 3.95 6.41 -17.96
C VAL A 226 2.62 6.39 -17.22
N VAL A 227 1.51 6.46 -17.95
CA VAL A 227 0.17 6.44 -17.36
C VAL A 227 -0.62 5.30 -17.99
N ASN A 228 -0.98 4.31 -17.18
CA ASN A 228 -1.84 3.21 -17.60
C ASN A 228 -3.21 3.37 -16.97
N ILE A 229 -4.24 3.45 -17.81
CA ILE A 229 -5.63 3.54 -17.37
C ILE A 229 -6.35 2.30 -17.89
N ASN A 230 -6.74 1.43 -16.96
CA ASN A 230 -7.49 0.21 -17.25
C ASN A 230 -8.97 0.45 -16.97
N GLU A 231 -9.82 -0.02 -17.87
CA GLU A 231 -11.27 -0.10 -17.67
C GLU A 231 -11.59 -1.55 -17.28
N GLU A 232 -12.30 -1.74 -16.17
CA GLU A 232 -12.70 -3.06 -15.70
C GLU A 232 -13.54 -3.76 -16.78
N GLY A 233 -13.06 -4.89 -17.29
CA GLY A 233 -13.72 -5.67 -18.36
C GLY A 233 -13.26 -5.41 -19.80
N SER A 234 -12.29 -4.51 -20.03
CA SER A 234 -11.67 -4.31 -21.35
C SER A 234 -10.43 -5.22 -21.54
N GLU A 235 -10.41 -6.04 -22.60
CA GLU A 235 -9.19 -6.76 -23.01
C GLU A 235 -8.10 -5.82 -23.57
N ASP A 236 -8.50 -4.60 -23.96
CA ASP A 236 -7.61 -3.57 -24.51
C ASP A 236 -7.11 -2.65 -23.38
N ARG A 237 -5.92 -2.93 -22.86
CA ARG A 237 -5.20 -2.03 -21.95
C ARG A 237 -4.73 -0.80 -22.72
N LYS A 238 -5.15 0.40 -22.31
CA LYS A 238 -4.67 1.66 -22.90
C LYS A 238 -3.54 2.24 -22.05
N ALA A 239 -2.31 1.98 -22.49
CA ALA A 239 -1.14 2.71 -22.01
C ALA A 239 -1.07 4.06 -22.75
N LEU A 240 -1.10 5.16 -22.02
CA LEU A 240 -0.89 6.51 -22.56
C LEU A 240 0.53 6.96 -22.21
N ASN A 241 1.32 7.26 -23.23
CA ASN A 241 2.65 7.86 -23.05
C ASN A 241 2.59 9.39 -23.03
N THR A 242 3.67 10.04 -22.58
CA THR A 242 3.78 11.53 -22.49
C THR A 242 3.40 12.27 -23.78
N SER A 243 3.73 11.70 -24.95
CA SER A 243 3.40 12.30 -26.26
C SER A 243 1.90 12.26 -26.58
N GLN A 244 1.17 11.27 -26.03
CA GLN A 244 -0.28 11.12 -26.15
C GLN A 244 -1.00 11.96 -25.09
N LEU A 245 -0.48 12.05 -23.87
CA LEU A 245 -1.04 12.84 -22.76
C LEU A 245 -1.03 14.35 -23.03
N ASN A 246 0.02 14.89 -23.66
CA ASN A 246 0.06 16.31 -24.05
C ASN A 246 -1.00 16.69 -25.09
N LYS A 247 -1.55 15.72 -25.83
CA LYS A 247 -2.72 15.89 -26.70
C LYS A 247 -4.05 15.60 -25.97
N LEU A 248 -3.98 14.95 -24.81
CA LEU A 248 -5.08 14.50 -23.96
C LEU A 248 -5.33 15.48 -22.80
N LYS A 249 -5.31 16.80 -23.07
CA LYS A 249 -6.23 17.73 -22.40
C LYS A 249 -7.68 17.40 -22.83
N ALA A 250 -8.07 16.14 -22.67
CA ALA A 250 -9.40 15.65 -22.94
C ALA A 250 -10.12 15.69 -21.61
N ILE A 251 -10.97 16.70 -21.46
CA ILE A 251 -12.03 16.69 -20.46
C ILE A 251 -12.81 15.39 -20.70
N PHE A 252 -12.62 14.37 -19.86
CA PHE A 252 -13.50 13.22 -19.83
C PHE A 252 -14.83 13.68 -19.22
N GLN A 253 -15.73 14.23 -20.03
CA GLN A 253 -17.15 14.23 -19.68
C GLN A 253 -17.65 12.80 -19.90
N ILE A 254 -17.53 11.97 -18.88
CA ILE A 254 -18.20 10.66 -18.88
C ILE A 254 -19.70 10.97 -18.83
N ARG A 255 -20.40 10.77 -19.96
CA ARG A 255 -21.86 10.81 -19.99
C ARG A 255 -22.34 9.68 -19.09
N GLN A 256 -22.97 10.02 -17.97
CA GLN A 256 -23.78 9.06 -17.23
C GLN A 256 -24.95 8.65 -18.14
N SER A 257 -25.06 7.35 -18.40
CA SER A 257 -26.25 6.72 -19.01
C SER A 257 -27.26 6.37 -17.93
#